data_AF-A0A4Q4UMS7-F1
#
_entry.id   AF-A0A4Q4UMS7-F1
#
_cell.length_a   1.000
_cell.length_b   1.000
_cell.length_c   1.000
_cell.angle_alpha   90.00
_cell.angle_beta   90.00
_cell.angle_gamma   90.00
#
_symmetry.space_group_name_H-M   'P 1'
#
loop_
_entity.id
_entity.type
_entity.pdbx_description
1 polymer ?
#
loop_
_entity_poly.entity_id
_entity_poly.type
_entity_poly.pdbx_seq_one_letter_code
_entity_poly.pdbx_strand_id
1 'polypeptide(L)'
;MKDRLPRSGDSTFIFFVVDNDASTGKPWCPDVREALPVVEKYFEQRGDLEVSVVSVGSRSAWKDTGNIWRTSWGLRAVPTLVKYTGTGEEGDGVVQSQLVEEETKHEDKLRAFTQQDTSAP
;
A
#
# COMPACT_ATOMS: atom_id res chain seq x y z
N MET A 1 5.08 13.70 -26.08
CA MET A 1 5.64 12.80 -25.05
C MET A 1 4.62 12.62 -23.95
N LYS A 2 3.98 11.44 -23.85
CA LYS A 2 3.75 10.67 -22.61
C LYS A 2 2.77 9.51 -22.91
N ASP A 3 3.11 8.71 -23.90
CA ASP A 3 2.47 7.42 -24.20
C ASP A 3 3.41 6.28 -23.76
N ARG A 4 4.09 6.47 -22.62
CA ARG A 4 4.77 5.35 -21.98
C ARG A 4 3.71 4.60 -21.20
N LEU A 5 3.10 3.62 -21.86
CA LEU A 5 2.54 2.48 -21.16
C LEU A 5 3.60 2.01 -20.15
N PRO A 6 3.23 1.79 -18.87
CA PRO A 6 4.15 1.27 -17.87
C PRO A 6 4.81 0.01 -18.45
N ARG A 7 6.14 -0.04 -18.42
CA ARG A 7 6.85 -1.21 -18.91
C ARG A 7 6.54 -2.36 -17.96
N SER A 8 6.38 -3.56 -18.52
CA SER A 8 6.38 -4.78 -17.72
C SER A 8 7.61 -4.77 -16.80
N GLY A 9 7.39 -4.89 -15.49
CA GLY A 9 8.43 -4.78 -14.46
C GLY A 9 8.47 -3.46 -13.67
N ASP A 10 7.75 -2.41 -14.09
CA ASP A 10 7.62 -1.19 -13.28
C ASP A 10 6.82 -1.50 -12.00
N SER A 11 7.37 -1.12 -10.85
CA SER A 11 6.77 -1.35 -9.53
C SER A 11 6.22 -0.06 -8.94
N THR A 12 5.03 -0.14 -8.37
CA THR A 12 4.38 0.94 -7.62
C THR A 12 4.08 0.49 -6.19
N PHE A 13 3.96 1.46 -5.29
CA PHE A 13 3.62 1.19 -3.90
C PHE A 13 2.16 1.59 -3.63
N ILE A 14 1.42 0.71 -2.97
CA ILE A 14 0.02 0.94 -2.61
C ILE A 14 -0.14 0.71 -1.11
N PHE A 15 -0.57 1.72 -0.39
CA PHE A 15 -0.83 1.66 1.03
C PHE A 15 -2.32 1.49 1.29
N PHE A 16 -2.71 0.28 1.68
CA PHE A 16 -4.07 -0.07 2.02
C PHE A 16 -4.40 0.34 3.45
N VAL A 17 -5.37 1.23 3.56
CA VAL A 17 -5.87 1.82 4.80
C VAL A 17 -7.36 1.57 4.94
N VAL A 18 -7.99 2.20 5.93
CA VAL A 18 -9.41 2.02 6.20
C VAL A 18 -10.13 3.36 6.20
N ASP A 19 -11.46 3.32 6.03
CA ASP A 19 -12.28 4.53 6.04
C ASP A 19 -12.18 5.29 7.37
N ASN A 20 -12.51 6.57 7.30
CA ASN A 20 -12.73 7.37 8.49
C ASN A 20 -14.02 6.97 9.20
N ASP A 21 -13.96 6.92 10.52
CA ASP A 21 -15.14 6.82 11.37
C ASP A 21 -15.94 8.13 11.29
N ALA A 22 -17.25 8.00 11.04
CA ALA A 22 -18.13 9.14 10.84
C ALA A 22 -18.23 10.09 12.05
N SER A 23 -17.99 9.60 13.27
CA SER A 23 -18.06 10.42 14.48
C SER A 23 -16.78 11.22 14.74
N THR A 24 -15.62 10.67 14.36
CA THR A 24 -14.30 11.27 14.66
C THR A 24 -13.64 11.92 13.45
N GLY A 25 -14.06 11.58 12.23
CA GLY A 25 -13.41 12.00 10.98
C GLY A 25 -12.00 11.41 10.79
N LYS A 26 -11.61 10.41 11.60
CA LYS A 26 -10.29 9.75 11.56
C LYS A 26 -10.46 8.27 11.23
N PRO A 27 -9.42 7.59 10.69
CA PRO A 27 -9.51 6.15 10.37
C PRO A 27 -10.07 5.35 11.52
N TRP A 28 -10.99 4.42 11.30
CA TRP A 28 -11.59 3.66 12.41
C TRP A 28 -10.58 2.70 13.08
N CYS A 29 -9.50 2.34 12.39
CA CYS A 29 -8.43 1.50 12.89
C CYS A 29 -7.34 2.36 13.57
N PRO A 30 -6.96 2.08 14.84
CA PRO A 30 -5.89 2.80 15.51
C PRO A 30 -4.53 2.61 14.83
N ASP A 31 -4.21 1.41 14.35
CA ASP A 31 -2.93 1.16 13.66
C ASP A 31 -2.79 1.98 12.38
N VAL A 32 -3.90 2.20 11.66
CA VAL A 32 -3.92 3.06 10.47
C VAL A 32 -3.65 4.52 10.86
N ARG A 33 -4.18 5.00 11.99
CA ARG A 33 -3.93 6.38 12.45
C ARG A 33 -2.45 6.62 12.76
N GLU A 34 -1.77 5.59 13.26
CA GLU A 34 -0.34 5.65 13.59
C GLU A 34 0.53 5.52 12.34
N ALA A 35 0.21 4.57 11.45
CA ALA A 35 1.03 4.26 10.29
C ALA A 35 0.91 5.28 9.15
N LEU A 36 -0.30 5.80 8.88
CA LEU A 36 -0.55 6.71 7.76
C LEU A 36 0.40 7.92 7.71
N PRO A 37 0.55 8.71 8.79
CA PRO A 37 1.48 9.85 8.77
C PRO A 37 2.95 9.44 8.64
N VAL A 38 3.33 8.23 9.06
CA VAL A 38 4.69 7.72 8.90
C VAL A 38 4.97 7.37 7.44
N VAL A 39 4.05 6.62 6.81
CA VAL A 39 4.19 6.20 5.41
C VAL A 39 4.14 7.39 4.47
N GLU A 40 3.17 8.30 4.61
CA GLU A 40 3.06 9.49 3.75
C GLU A 40 4.33 10.35 3.84
N LYS A 41 4.80 10.64 5.05
CA LYS A 41 6.02 11.42 5.26
C LYS A 41 7.26 10.73 4.68
N TYR A 42 7.36 9.41 4.80
CA TYR A 42 8.47 8.65 4.24
C TYR A 42 8.54 8.79 2.72
N PHE A 43 7.42 8.59 2.02
CA PHE A 43 7.37 8.69 0.56
C PHE A 43 7.53 10.14 0.07
N GLU A 44 6.97 11.13 0.80
CA GLU A 44 7.20 12.55 0.51
C GLU A 44 8.69 12.91 0.58
N GLN A 45 9.41 12.41 1.59
CA GLN A 45 10.86 12.64 1.75
C GLN A 45 11.70 11.90 0.72
N ARG A 46 11.27 10.71 0.27
CA ARG A 46 11.94 9.96 -0.80
C ARG A 46 11.89 10.73 -2.11
N GLY A 47 10.70 11.15 -2.54
CA GLY A 47 10.48 11.95 -3.75
C GLY A 47 10.79 11.23 -5.08
N ASP A 48 11.55 10.13 -5.05
CA ASP A 48 11.86 9.24 -6.19
C ASP A 48 10.83 8.11 -6.35
N LEU A 49 10.03 7.84 -5.31
CA LEU A 49 9.00 6.80 -5.29
C LEU A 49 7.64 7.40 -4.99
N GLU A 50 6.60 6.89 -5.65
CA GLU A 50 5.21 7.27 -5.38
C GLU A 50 4.50 6.19 -4.55
N VAL A 51 3.57 6.62 -3.69
CA VAL A 51 2.66 5.73 -2.95
C VAL A 51 1.21 6.15 -3.18
N SER A 52 0.36 5.19 -3.53
CA SER A 52 -1.08 5.39 -3.62
C SER A 52 -1.75 4.93 -2.32
N VAL A 53 -2.54 5.79 -1.69
CA VAL A 53 -3.32 5.42 -0.50
C VAL A 53 -4.71 4.98 -0.91
N VAL A 54 -5.10 3.75 -0.55
CA VAL A 54 -6.38 3.14 -0.94
C VAL A 54 -7.13 2.66 0.28
N SER A 55 -8.39 3.06 0.43
CA SER A 55 -9.23 2.56 1.51
C SER A 55 -9.82 1.19 1.16
N VAL A 56 -9.76 0.24 2.10
CA VAL A 56 -10.44 -1.05 2.01
C VAL A 56 -11.90 -1.02 2.47
N GLY A 57 -12.36 0.15 2.90
CA GLY A 57 -13.72 0.42 3.33
C GLY A 57 -13.91 0.50 4.85
N SER A 58 -15.18 0.41 5.25
CA SER A 58 -15.61 0.47 6.65
C SER A 58 -15.20 -0.79 7.43
N ARG A 59 -15.31 -0.71 8.76
CA ARG A 59 -15.00 -1.85 9.64
C ARG A 59 -15.85 -3.08 9.33
N SER A 60 -17.12 -2.89 8.97
CA SER A 60 -18.00 -4.01 8.60
C SER A 60 -17.60 -4.60 7.24
N ALA A 61 -17.29 -3.74 6.26
CA ALA A 61 -16.83 -4.19 4.95
C ALA A 61 -15.51 -4.98 5.03
N TRP A 62 -14.56 -4.55 5.87
CA TRP A 62 -13.29 -5.26 6.05
C TRP A 62 -13.44 -6.62 6.75
N LYS A 63 -14.40 -6.73 7.69
CA LYS A 63 -14.67 -7.99 8.39
C LYS A 63 -15.31 -9.06 7.49
N ASP A 64 -15.92 -8.66 6.39
CA ASP A 64 -16.49 -9.60 5.43
C ASP A 64 -15.36 -10.41 4.76
N THR A 65 -15.43 -11.73 4.86
CA THR A 65 -14.48 -12.64 4.21
C THR A 65 -14.53 -12.58 2.69
N GLY A 66 -15.65 -12.12 2.11
CA GLY A 66 -15.82 -11.88 0.68
C GLY A 66 -15.26 -10.54 0.19
N ASN A 67 -14.68 -9.72 1.07
CA ASN A 67 -14.08 -8.44 0.70
C ASN A 67 -13.00 -8.63 -0.37
N ILE A 68 -13.11 -7.87 -1.47
CA ILE A 68 -12.22 -7.98 -2.65
C ILE A 68 -10.74 -7.77 -2.32
N TRP A 69 -10.43 -6.98 -1.30
CA TRP A 69 -9.06 -6.73 -0.87
C TRP A 69 -8.48 -7.93 -0.12
N ARG A 70 -9.33 -8.71 0.55
CA ARG A 70 -8.93 -9.97 1.21
C ARG A 70 -8.80 -11.10 0.21
N THR A 71 -9.70 -11.17 -0.78
CA THR A 71 -9.77 -12.29 -1.72
C THR A 71 -8.87 -12.10 -2.94
N SER A 72 -9.02 -11.01 -3.69
CA SER A 72 -8.28 -10.77 -4.93
C SER A 72 -6.87 -10.24 -4.67
N TRP A 73 -6.71 -9.39 -3.66
CA TRP A 73 -5.39 -8.81 -3.30
C TRP A 73 -4.65 -9.61 -2.21
N GLY A 74 -5.31 -10.58 -1.58
CA GLY A 74 -4.72 -11.42 -0.55
C GLY A 74 -4.32 -10.66 0.72
N LEU A 75 -4.89 -9.48 0.99
CA LEU A 75 -4.59 -8.70 2.18
C LEU A 75 -5.10 -9.43 3.43
N ARG A 76 -4.22 -9.60 4.41
CA ARG A 76 -4.54 -10.33 5.66
C ARG A 76 -4.95 -9.39 6.79
N ALA A 77 -4.38 -8.20 6.82
CA ALA A 77 -4.60 -7.19 7.84
C ALA A 77 -4.58 -5.76 7.25
N VAL A 78 -4.85 -4.76 8.08
CA VAL A 78 -4.77 -3.34 7.75
C VAL A 78 -4.18 -2.57 8.93
N PRO A 79 -3.26 -1.61 8.71
CA PRO A 79 -2.74 -1.16 7.41
C PRO A 79 -1.84 -2.19 6.72
N THR A 80 -1.68 -2.09 5.40
CA THR A 80 -0.71 -2.90 4.65
C THR A 80 -0.12 -2.09 3.49
N LEU A 81 1.20 -1.99 3.43
CA LEU A 81 1.92 -1.44 2.29
C LEU A 81 2.28 -2.58 1.33
N VAL A 82 1.90 -2.43 0.07
CA VAL A 82 2.13 -3.40 -0.99
C VAL A 82 3.10 -2.84 -2.01
N LYS A 83 4.05 -3.66 -2.45
CA LYS A 83 4.75 -3.46 -3.72
C LYS A 83 4.00 -4.24 -4.81
N TYR A 84 3.50 -3.52 -5.80
CA TYR A 84 2.74 -4.06 -6.90
C TYR A 84 3.51 -3.85 -8.21
N THR A 85 3.73 -4.92 -8.97
CA THR A 85 4.45 -4.85 -10.25
C THR A 85 3.49 -5.13 -11.39
N GLY A 86 3.45 -4.21 -12.36
CA GLY A 86 2.67 -4.39 -13.58
C GLY A 86 3.25 -5.51 -14.44
N THR A 87 2.38 -6.37 -14.98
CA THR A 87 2.78 -7.47 -15.88
C THR A 87 2.97 -7.00 -17.32
N GLY A 88 2.55 -5.77 -17.65
CA GLY A 88 2.68 -5.16 -18.97
C GLY A 88 1.35 -4.94 -19.69
N GLU A 89 0.25 -5.48 -19.16
CA GLU A 89 -1.11 -5.13 -19.58
C GLU A 89 -1.70 -4.09 -18.61
N GLU A 90 -2.47 -3.15 -19.14
CA GLU A 90 -3.09 -2.10 -18.33
C GLU A 90 -4.09 -2.71 -17.35
N GLY A 91 -3.88 -2.47 -16.04
CA GLY A 91 -4.71 -3.04 -14.99
C GLY A 91 -4.33 -4.46 -14.55
N ASP A 92 -3.27 -5.06 -15.11
CA ASP A 92 -2.77 -6.38 -14.72
C ASP A 92 -1.42 -6.28 -14.02
N GLY A 93 -1.24 -7.09 -12.98
CA GLY A 93 -0.07 -7.05 -12.13
C GLY A 93 -0.18 -7.94 -10.92
N VAL A 94 0.92 -8.02 -10.17
CA VAL A 94 1.06 -8.95 -9.06
C VAL A 94 1.60 -8.24 -7.82
N VAL A 95 1.06 -8.63 -6.67
CA VAL A 95 1.62 -8.29 -5.36
C VAL A 95 2.96 -9.03 -5.22
N GLN A 96 4.06 -8.29 -5.18
CA GLN A 96 5.40 -8.86 -4.99
C GLN A 96 5.69 -9.12 -3.51
N SER A 97 5.37 -8.13 -2.66
CA SER A 97 5.66 -8.15 -1.24
C SER A 97 4.70 -7.24 -0.49
N GLN A 98 4.59 -7.50 0.82
CA GLN A 98 3.72 -6.76 1.73
C GLN A 98 4.48 -6.42 3.02
N LEU A 99 4.22 -5.24 3.57
CA LEU A 99 4.62 -4.81 4.90
C LEU A 99 3.35 -4.54 5.70
N VAL A 100 3.19 -5.17 6.86
CA VAL A 100 1.88 -5.32 7.51
C VAL A 100 1.85 -4.66 8.90
N GLU A 101 0.75 -3.96 9.19
CA GLU A 101 0.40 -3.41 10.51
C GLU A 101 1.57 -2.69 11.20
N GLU A 102 2.15 -3.30 12.23
CA GLU A 102 3.20 -2.72 13.06
C GLU A 102 4.42 -2.34 12.23
N GLU A 103 4.79 -3.14 11.23
CA GLU A 103 5.96 -2.87 10.41
C GLU A 103 5.83 -1.57 9.60
N THR A 104 4.61 -1.16 9.28
CA THR A 104 4.35 0.08 8.51
C THR A 104 4.56 1.35 9.34
N LYS A 105 4.71 1.23 10.66
CA LYS A 105 4.95 2.34 11.58
C LYS A 105 6.44 2.67 11.76
N HIS A 106 7.33 1.84 11.20
CA HIS A 106 8.78 1.92 11.42
C HIS A 106 9.50 2.33 10.13
N GLU A 107 10.18 3.48 10.16
CA GLU A 107 10.84 4.05 8.97
C GLU A 107 11.98 3.16 8.44
N ASP A 108 12.70 2.45 9.31
CA ASP A 108 13.75 1.50 8.91
C ASP A 108 13.17 0.32 8.11
N LYS A 109 11.96 -0.13 8.45
CA LYS A 109 11.24 -1.17 7.71
C LYS A 109 10.77 -0.66 6.35
N LEU A 110 10.21 0.55 6.29
CA LEU A 110 9.85 1.19 5.02
C LEU A 110 11.06 1.37 4.10
N ARG A 111 12.20 1.76 4.67
CA ARG A 111 13.47 1.87 3.95
C ARG A 111 13.92 0.52 3.40
N ALA A 112 13.96 -0.52 4.24
CA ALA A 112 14.34 -1.85 3.80
C ALA A 112 13.37 -2.42 2.76
N PHE A 113 12.08 -2.11 2.86
CA PHE A 113 11.05 -2.57 1.93
C PHE A 113 11.20 -1.94 0.53
N THR A 114 11.50 -0.64 0.47
CA THR A 114 11.62 0.13 -0.78
C THR A 114 13.01 0.11 -1.42
N GLN A 115 14.02 -0.44 -0.74
CA GLN A 115 15.38 -0.59 -1.27
C GLN A 115 15.63 -1.93 -1.99
N GLN A 116 14.68 -2.88 -1.93
CA GLN A 116 14.84 -4.20 -2.56
C GLN A 116 14.94 -4.16 -4.10
N ASP A 117 14.81 -2.99 -4.73
CA ASP A 117 14.95 -2.79 -6.19
C ASP A 117 16.31 -2.23 -6.64
N THR A 118 17.23 -1.87 -5.74
CA THR A 118 18.54 -1.32 -6.14
C THR A 118 19.60 -2.41 -6.44
N SER A 119 19.18 -3.65 -6.70
CA SER A 119 20.05 -4.73 -7.20
C SER A 119 19.53 -5.25 -8.53
N ALA A 120 19.73 -4.47 -9.58
CA ALA A 120 19.96 -5.01 -10.91
C ALA A 120 21.45 -4.76 -11.24
N PRO A 121 22.23 -5.79 -11.61
CA PRO A 121 23.61 -5.62 -12.05
C PRO A 121 23.74 -4.85 -13.36
#